data_AF-A0A3D0UTE7-F1
#
_entry.id   AF-A0A3D0UTE7-F1
#
_cell.length_a   1.000
_cell.length_b   1.000
_cell.length_c   1.000
_cell.angle_alpha   90.00
_cell.angle_beta   90.00
_cell.angle_gamma   90.00
#
_symmetry.space_group_name_H-M   'P 1'
#
loop_
_entity.id
_entity.type
_entity.pdbx_description
1 polymer ?
#
loop_
_entity_poly.entity_id
_entity_poly.type
_entity_poly.pdbx_seq_one_letter_code
_entity_poly.pdbx_strand_id
1 'polypeptide(L)'
;TDFTIADFVADLRAPTPSSAAELAVPEQAEYKAAITAFEAAMNSSMVNLLREKRSLLNGLTRNLKLLSPRAALDNNRQQVDWLISRMDKAMRSILDGRQSQLSVVSATLETMNPVATLARGYAILRKVDGHIIHSINDVVKGDLFSVQVLDGRFGAKVIEEEQWTKDKLRK
;
A
#
# COMPACT_ATOMS: atom_id res chain seq x y z
N THR A 1 39.17 55.62 66.03
CA THR A 1 40.39 56.15 65.41
C THR A 1 39.96 56.73 64.08
N ASP A 2 39.89 58.05 64.03
CA ASP A 2 39.43 58.77 62.85
C ASP A 2 40.63 59.07 61.97
N PHE A 3 40.58 58.60 60.72
CA PHE A 3 41.60 58.88 59.72
C PHE A 3 41.07 59.99 58.80
N THR A 4 41.91 60.98 58.53
CA THR A 4 41.54 62.08 57.64
C THR A 4 42.14 61.85 56.25
N ILE A 5 41.51 62.40 55.20
CA ILE A 5 42.03 62.28 53.82
C ILE A 5 43.48 62.79 53.72
N ALA A 6 43.90 63.71 54.59
CA ALA A 6 45.26 64.22 54.66
C ALA A 6 46.30 63.13 55.04
N ASP A 7 45.93 62.14 55.86
CA ASP A 7 46.82 61.05 56.25
C ASP A 7 47.14 60.13 55.07
N PHE A 8 46.16 59.91 54.18
CA PHE A 8 46.35 59.11 52.96
C PHE A 8 47.11 59.86 51.85
N VAL A 9 47.01 61.19 51.79
CA VAL A 9 47.77 62.04 50.86
C VAL A 9 49.27 61.99 51.17
N ALA A 10 49.63 61.90 52.47
CA ALA A 10 51.01 61.85 52.94
C ALA A 10 51.70 60.52 52.57
N ASP A 11 50.98 59.40 52.66
CA ASP A 11 51.51 58.07 52.29
C ASP A 11 51.72 57.93 50.77
N LEU A 12 50.85 58.53 49.96
CA LEU A 12 50.93 58.46 48.49
C LEU A 12 51.93 59.48 47.88
N ARG A 13 52.55 60.34 48.69
CA ARG A 13 53.40 61.49 48.25
C ARG A 13 52.76 62.36 47.17
N ALA A 14 51.44 62.55 47.23
CA ALA A 14 50.77 63.45 46.30
C ALA A 14 50.99 64.91 46.72
N PRO A 15 51.39 65.82 45.81
CA PRO A 15 51.80 67.18 46.16
C PRO A 15 50.68 68.06 46.75
N THR A 16 49.40 67.70 46.59
CA THR A 16 48.24 68.37 47.21
C THR A 16 47.08 67.38 47.44
N PRO A 17 46.11 67.69 48.33
CA PRO A 17 44.91 66.86 48.55
C PRO A 17 44.09 66.63 47.27
N SER A 18 44.03 67.62 46.37
CA SER A 18 43.37 67.50 45.07
C SER A 18 44.13 66.57 44.11
N SER A 19 45.47 66.57 44.20
CA SER A 19 46.32 65.66 43.42
C SER A 19 46.23 64.21 43.90
N ALA A 20 46.03 63.97 45.20
CA ALA A 20 45.73 62.64 45.71
C ALA A 20 44.33 62.16 45.27
N ALA A 21 43.35 63.06 45.25
CA ALA A 21 42.02 62.76 44.71
C ALA A 21 42.10 62.42 43.21
N GLU A 22 42.86 63.17 42.42
CA GLU A 22 43.11 62.85 41.00
C GLU A 22 43.90 61.56 40.78
N LEU A 23 44.72 61.10 41.72
CA LEU A 23 45.43 59.81 41.66
C LEU A 23 44.53 58.62 42.05
N ALA A 24 43.55 58.85 42.95
CA ALA A 24 42.58 57.83 43.37
C ALA A 24 41.38 57.69 42.41
N VAL A 25 41.01 58.76 41.70
CA VAL A 25 39.94 58.80 40.69
C VAL A 25 40.17 57.86 39.48
N PRO A 26 41.38 57.69 38.91
CA PRO A 26 41.64 56.73 37.85
C PRO A 26 41.52 55.27 38.33
N GLU A 27 41.88 54.98 39.59
CA GLU A 27 41.75 53.64 40.16
C GLU A 27 40.28 53.18 40.24
N GLN A 28 39.37 54.07 40.67
CA GLN A 28 37.93 53.78 40.67
C GLN A 28 37.35 53.54 39.26
N ALA A 29 37.81 54.29 38.26
CA ALA A 29 37.36 54.13 36.89
C ALA A 29 37.77 52.76 36.31
N GLU A 30 38.99 52.30 36.61
CA GLU A 30 39.49 50.97 36.20
C GLU A 30 38.70 49.84 36.86
N TYR A 31 38.44 49.89 38.17
CA TYR A 31 37.62 48.86 38.82
C TYR A 31 36.20 48.82 38.28
N LYS A 32 35.61 49.99 37.99
CA LYS A 32 34.26 50.06 37.40
C LYS A 32 34.26 49.44 36.00
N ALA A 33 35.26 49.74 35.18
CA ALA A 33 35.44 49.10 33.88
C ALA A 33 35.62 47.57 34.01
N ALA A 34 36.42 47.10 34.97
CA ALA A 34 36.62 45.68 35.23
C ALA A 34 35.32 44.97 35.65
N ILE A 35 34.53 45.56 36.55
CA ILE A 35 33.22 45.03 36.95
C ILE A 35 32.29 44.92 35.73
N THR A 36 32.19 45.97 34.91
CA THR A 36 31.34 45.94 33.70
C THR A 36 31.80 44.89 32.70
N ALA A 37 33.11 44.67 32.56
CA ALA A 37 33.67 43.62 31.71
C ALA A 37 33.35 42.22 32.25
N PHE A 38 33.45 42.01 33.57
CA PHE A 38 33.07 40.75 34.20
C PHE A 38 31.57 40.47 34.09
N GLU A 39 30.71 41.47 34.26
CA GLU A 39 29.26 41.33 34.05
C GLU A 39 28.95 40.93 32.60
N ALA A 40 29.58 41.58 31.62
CA ALA A 40 29.41 41.23 30.21
C ALA A 40 29.92 39.82 29.88
N ALA A 41 31.08 39.43 30.44
CA ALA A 41 31.64 38.09 30.30
C ALA A 41 30.75 37.02 30.94
N MET A 42 30.19 37.29 32.12
CA MET A 42 29.29 36.37 32.81
C MET A 42 27.97 36.21 32.05
N ASN A 43 27.37 37.30 31.59
CA ASN A 43 26.15 37.27 30.79
C ASN A 43 26.34 36.50 29.48
N SER A 44 27.43 36.77 28.75
CA SER A 44 27.72 36.05 27.51
C SER A 44 27.97 34.55 27.75
N SER A 45 28.67 34.19 28.83
CA SER A 45 28.88 32.80 29.23
C SER A 45 27.57 32.09 29.58
N MET A 46 26.67 32.77 30.30
CA MET A 46 25.35 32.24 30.64
C MET A 46 24.48 32.03 29.39
N VAL A 47 24.47 32.99 28.46
CA VAL A 47 23.74 32.88 27.19
C VAL A 47 24.26 31.72 26.35
N ASN A 48 25.58 31.55 26.28
CA ASN A 48 26.21 30.46 25.55
C ASN A 48 25.86 29.09 26.17
N LEU A 49 25.91 28.97 27.50
CA LEU A 49 25.53 27.75 28.21
C LEU A 49 24.06 27.39 27.93
N LEU A 50 23.13 28.35 28.04
CA LEU A 50 21.72 28.11 27.76
C LEU A 50 21.48 27.70 26.30
N ARG A 51 22.20 28.30 25.35
CA ARG A 51 22.13 27.93 23.94
C ARG A 51 22.60 26.50 23.72
N GLU A 52 23.71 26.11 24.35
CA GLU A 52 24.26 24.76 24.26
C GLU A 52 23.30 23.72 24.85
N LYS A 53 22.76 23.96 26.05
CA LYS A 53 21.77 23.06 26.68
C LYS A 53 20.50 22.93 25.86
N ARG A 54 20.00 24.03 25.25
CA ARG A 54 18.84 23.96 24.34
C ARG A 54 19.15 23.15 23.09
N SER A 55 20.34 23.31 22.50
CA SER A 55 20.76 22.52 21.33
C SER A 55 20.81 21.03 21.65
N LEU A 56 21.38 20.67 22.81
CA LEU A 56 21.43 19.30 23.30
C LEU A 56 20.02 18.71 23.50
N LEU A 57 19.12 19.44 24.17
CA LEU A 57 17.73 19.01 24.38
C LEU A 57 16.99 18.82 23.05
N ASN A 58 17.19 19.72 22.08
CA ASN A 58 16.60 19.59 20.76
C ASN A 58 17.14 18.37 20.01
N GLY A 59 18.45 18.08 20.13
CA GLY A 59 19.06 16.87 19.59
C GLY A 59 18.49 15.59 20.21
N LEU A 60 18.44 15.52 21.54
CA LEU A 60 17.89 14.37 22.28
C LEU A 60 16.40 14.16 21.95
N THR A 61 15.61 15.23 21.90
CA THR A 61 14.19 15.15 21.55
C THR A 61 13.98 14.64 20.13
N ARG A 62 14.81 15.06 19.17
CA ARG A 62 14.77 14.56 17.79
C ARG A 62 15.14 13.07 17.74
N ASN A 63 16.22 12.67 18.40
CA ASN A 63 16.62 11.27 18.47
C ASN A 63 15.53 10.41 19.11
N LEU A 64 14.92 10.88 20.20
CA LEU A 64 13.85 10.16 20.89
C LEU A 64 12.58 10.04 20.02
N LYS A 65 12.27 11.03 19.18
CA LYS A 65 11.19 10.94 18.19
C LYS A 65 11.50 9.95 17.07
N LEU A 66 12.73 9.93 16.56
CA LEU A 66 13.17 8.99 15.52
C LEU A 66 13.22 7.55 16.03
N LEU A 67 13.70 7.36 17.26
CA LEU A 67 13.76 6.07 17.95
C LEU A 67 12.43 5.71 18.64
N SER A 68 11.38 6.53 18.51
CA SER A 68 10.11 6.32 19.19
C SER A 68 9.49 5.01 18.70
N PRO A 69 9.41 3.97 19.54
CA PRO A 69 8.84 2.67 19.16
C PRO A 69 7.38 2.79 18.70
N ARG A 70 6.69 3.86 19.13
CA ARG A 70 5.31 4.14 18.78
C ARG A 70 5.13 4.48 17.30
N ALA A 71 6.02 5.30 16.73
CA ALA A 71 5.96 5.64 15.31
C ALA A 71 6.25 4.42 14.42
N ALA A 72 7.23 3.61 14.80
CA ALA A 72 7.52 2.35 14.12
C ALA A 72 6.34 1.36 14.24
N LEU A 73 5.70 1.27 15.41
CA LEU A 73 4.52 0.42 15.61
C LEU A 73 3.33 0.89 14.77
N ASP A 74 3.07 2.19 14.70
CA ASP A 74 1.96 2.75 13.92
C ASP A 74 2.18 2.57 12.41
N ASN A 75 3.42 2.69 11.92
CA ASN A 75 3.77 2.34 10.54
C ASN A 75 3.59 0.85 10.26
N ASN A 76 4.08 -0.02 11.15
CA ASN A 76 3.91 -1.46 11.01
C ASN A 76 2.43 -1.87 11.01
N ARG A 77 1.60 -1.24 11.85
CA ARG A 77 0.13 -1.46 11.84
C ARG A 77 -0.48 -1.09 10.50
N GLN A 78 -0.19 0.11 9.99
CA GLN A 78 -0.66 0.53 8.66
C GLN A 78 -0.19 -0.42 7.55
N GLN A 79 1.04 -0.93 7.64
CA GLN A 79 1.57 -1.88 6.67
C GLN A 79 0.84 -3.22 6.74
N VAL A 80 0.50 -3.71 7.94
CA VAL A 80 -0.32 -4.91 8.13
C VAL A 80 -1.72 -4.70 7.53
N ASP A 81 -2.38 -3.58 7.82
CA ASP A 81 -3.72 -3.28 7.28
C ASP A 81 -3.70 -3.23 5.74
N TRP A 82 -2.66 -2.61 5.16
CA TRP A 82 -2.48 -2.58 3.72
C TRP A 82 -2.27 -3.99 3.12
N LEU A 83 -1.45 -4.82 3.77
CA LEU A 83 -1.21 -6.20 3.34
C LEU A 83 -2.49 -7.05 3.41
N ILE A 84 -3.29 -6.91 4.46
CA ILE A 84 -4.59 -7.58 4.61
C ILE A 84 -5.53 -7.18 3.48
N SER A 85 -5.68 -5.88 3.22
CA SER A 85 -6.54 -5.39 2.13
C SER A 85 -6.08 -5.89 0.75
N ARG A 86 -4.76 -5.91 0.52
CA ARG A 86 -4.18 -6.42 -0.73
C ARG A 86 -4.42 -7.92 -0.89
N MET A 87 -4.28 -8.69 0.19
CA MET A 87 -4.53 -10.13 0.19
C MET A 87 -6.00 -10.43 -0.12
N ASP A 88 -6.95 -9.75 0.52
CA ASP A 88 -8.39 -9.97 0.28
C ASP A 88 -8.77 -9.71 -1.19
N LYS A 89 -8.28 -8.60 -1.76
CA LYS A 89 -8.49 -8.28 -3.18
C LYS A 89 -7.91 -9.35 -4.11
N ALA A 90 -6.69 -9.81 -3.85
CA ALA A 90 -6.05 -10.84 -4.66
C ALA A 90 -6.82 -12.17 -4.58
N MET A 91 -7.27 -12.56 -3.38
CA MET A 91 -8.01 -13.80 -3.18
C MET A 91 -9.37 -13.77 -3.91
N ARG A 92 -10.11 -12.66 -3.80
CA ARG A 92 -11.37 -12.47 -4.55
C ARG A 92 -11.15 -12.59 -6.04
N SER A 93 -10.15 -11.90 -6.59
CA SER A 93 -9.84 -11.95 -8.01
C SER A 93 -9.49 -13.37 -8.50
N ILE A 94 -8.75 -14.14 -7.69
CA ILE A 94 -8.45 -15.54 -8.00
C ILE A 94 -9.74 -16.37 -8.01
N LEU A 95 -10.58 -16.25 -6.99
CA LEU A 95 -11.83 -17.01 -6.89
C LEU A 95 -12.79 -16.69 -8.04
N ASP A 96 -12.97 -15.41 -8.37
CA ASP A 96 -13.82 -14.96 -9.47
C ASP A 96 -13.32 -15.48 -10.83
N GLY A 97 -11.99 -15.48 -11.02
CA GLY A 97 -11.36 -16.06 -12.20
C GLY A 97 -11.59 -17.58 -12.31
N ARG A 98 -11.42 -18.32 -11.22
CA ARG A 98 -11.69 -19.76 -11.17
C ARG A 98 -13.17 -20.09 -11.40
N GLN A 99 -14.07 -19.33 -10.81
CA GLN A 99 -15.51 -19.50 -10.99
C GLN A 99 -15.92 -19.28 -12.45
N SER A 100 -15.36 -18.26 -13.09
CA SER A 100 -15.59 -17.98 -14.51
C SER A 100 -15.07 -19.11 -15.40
N GLN A 101 -13.88 -19.64 -15.12
CA GLN A 101 -13.32 -20.79 -15.84
C GLN A 101 -14.21 -22.04 -15.70
N LEU A 102 -14.67 -22.33 -14.48
CA LEU A 102 -15.58 -23.46 -14.23
C LEU A 102 -16.89 -23.31 -15.00
N SER A 103 -17.47 -22.10 -15.02
CA SER A 103 -18.69 -21.80 -15.77
C SER A 103 -18.51 -22.09 -17.27
N VAL A 104 -17.40 -21.63 -17.86
CA VAL A 104 -17.09 -21.88 -19.27
C VAL A 104 -16.95 -23.38 -19.55
N VAL A 105 -16.18 -24.10 -18.72
CA VAL A 105 -15.98 -25.55 -18.90
C VAL A 105 -17.30 -26.30 -18.76
N SER A 106 -18.15 -25.93 -17.80
CA SER A 106 -19.47 -26.52 -17.60
C SER A 106 -20.38 -26.30 -18.82
N ALA A 107 -20.46 -25.07 -19.33
CA ALA A 107 -21.23 -24.78 -20.54
C ALA A 107 -20.70 -25.57 -21.75
N THR A 108 -19.38 -25.70 -21.87
CA THR A 108 -18.76 -26.48 -22.95
C THR A 108 -19.16 -27.96 -22.84
N LEU A 109 -19.11 -28.54 -21.64
CA LEU A 109 -19.54 -29.92 -21.38
C LEU A 109 -21.02 -30.13 -21.69
N GLU A 110 -21.89 -29.19 -21.34
CA GLU A 110 -23.32 -29.26 -21.67
C GLU A 110 -23.54 -29.27 -23.19
N THR A 111 -22.80 -28.44 -23.93
CA THR A 111 -22.93 -28.41 -25.40
C THR A 111 -22.40 -29.67 -26.09
N MET A 112 -21.41 -30.35 -25.50
CA MET A 112 -20.85 -31.60 -26.01
C MET A 112 -21.62 -32.84 -25.52
N ASN A 113 -22.60 -32.69 -24.64
CA ASN A 113 -23.39 -33.80 -24.14
C ASN A 113 -24.42 -34.24 -25.20
N PRO A 114 -24.35 -35.48 -25.74
CA PRO A 114 -25.35 -35.98 -26.68
C PRO A 114 -26.77 -35.97 -26.11
N VAL A 115 -26.93 -36.01 -24.78
CA VAL A 115 -28.23 -35.83 -24.11
C VAL A 115 -28.80 -34.43 -24.32
N ALA A 116 -27.96 -33.38 -24.36
CA ALA A 116 -28.41 -32.01 -24.64
C ALA A 116 -28.81 -31.81 -26.12
N THR A 117 -28.20 -32.57 -27.03
CA THR A 117 -28.64 -32.61 -28.43
C THR A 117 -29.97 -33.36 -28.57
N LEU A 118 -30.15 -34.49 -27.88
CA LEU A 118 -31.43 -35.19 -27.82
C LEU A 118 -32.55 -34.36 -27.15
N ALA A 119 -32.22 -33.59 -26.10
CA ALA A 119 -33.16 -32.72 -25.39
C ALA A 119 -33.62 -31.52 -26.24
N ARG A 120 -32.85 -31.10 -27.24
CA ARG A 120 -33.22 -30.06 -28.21
C ARG A 120 -34.18 -30.54 -29.30
N GLY A 121 -34.70 -31.76 -29.19
CA GLY A 121 -35.68 -32.32 -30.13
C GLY A 121 -35.05 -33.03 -31.34
N TYR A 122 -33.73 -33.22 -31.34
CA TYR A 122 -33.07 -34.05 -32.35
C TYR A 122 -33.15 -35.53 -31.97
N ALA A 123 -33.21 -36.40 -32.97
CA ALA A 123 -33.17 -37.84 -32.78
C ALA A 123 -31.93 -38.43 -33.46
N ILE A 124 -31.34 -39.46 -32.85
CA ILE A 124 -30.22 -40.19 -33.45
C ILE A 124 -30.79 -41.42 -34.16
N LEU A 125 -30.56 -41.50 -35.46
CA LEU A 125 -30.98 -42.59 -36.33
C LEU A 125 -29.87 -43.64 -36.41
N ARG A 126 -30.15 -44.90 -36.07
CA ARG A 126 -29.21 -46.03 -36.20
C ARG A 126 -29.79 -47.14 -37.05
N LYS A 127 -28.99 -47.70 -37.96
CA LYS A 127 -29.34 -48.96 -38.64
C LYS A 127 -29.33 -50.15 -37.68
N VAL A 128 -29.89 -51.27 -38.13
CA VAL A 128 -29.90 -52.55 -37.40
C VAL A 128 -28.48 -52.99 -37.03
N ASP A 129 -27.49 -52.67 -37.86
CA ASP A 129 -26.07 -52.98 -37.66
C ASP A 129 -25.34 -51.99 -36.72
N GLY A 130 -26.07 -51.05 -36.10
CA GLY A 130 -25.51 -50.07 -35.14
C GLY A 130 -24.89 -48.81 -35.74
N HIS A 131 -24.74 -48.75 -37.07
CA HIS A 131 -24.22 -47.58 -37.79
C HIS A 131 -25.18 -46.38 -37.71
N ILE A 132 -24.64 -45.19 -37.46
CA ILE A 132 -25.42 -43.94 -37.40
C ILE A 132 -25.64 -43.41 -38.82
N ILE A 133 -26.89 -43.07 -39.14
CA ILE A 133 -27.27 -42.50 -40.44
C ILE A 133 -26.97 -40.99 -40.39
N HIS A 134 -26.04 -40.53 -41.22
CA HIS A 134 -25.68 -39.10 -41.30
C HIS A 134 -26.09 -38.47 -42.64
N SER A 135 -26.36 -39.27 -43.66
CA SER A 135 -26.72 -38.82 -45.01
C SER A 135 -27.91 -39.61 -45.58
N ILE A 136 -28.65 -39.01 -46.50
CA ILE A 136 -29.71 -39.68 -47.27
C ILE A 136 -29.15 -40.84 -48.11
N ASN A 137 -27.88 -40.77 -48.50
CA ASN A 137 -27.20 -41.85 -49.25
C ASN A 137 -26.96 -43.11 -48.41
N ASP A 138 -27.04 -43.00 -47.08
CA ASP A 138 -26.85 -44.14 -46.18
C ASP A 138 -28.15 -44.96 -46.03
N VAL A 139 -29.23 -44.55 -46.69
CA VAL A 139 -30.58 -45.06 -46.50
C VAL A 139 -31.11 -45.58 -47.82
N VAL A 140 -31.83 -46.70 -47.78
CA VAL A 140 -32.54 -47.25 -48.95
C VAL A 140 -34.01 -47.42 -48.59
N LYS A 141 -34.91 -47.12 -49.53
CA LYS A 141 -36.35 -47.37 -49.37
C LYS A 141 -36.64 -48.80 -48.91
N GLY A 142 -37.34 -48.92 -47.79
CA GLY A 142 -37.65 -50.19 -47.15
C GLY A 142 -36.76 -50.56 -45.97
N ASP A 143 -35.64 -49.86 -45.74
CA ASP A 143 -34.76 -50.11 -44.59
C ASP A 143 -35.48 -49.89 -43.25
N LEU A 144 -35.16 -50.73 -42.28
CA LEU A 144 -35.56 -50.59 -40.88
C LEU A 144 -34.44 -49.90 -40.10
N PHE A 145 -34.80 -48.91 -39.29
CA PHE A 145 -33.86 -48.19 -38.45
C PHE A 145 -34.47 -47.89 -37.08
N SER A 146 -33.59 -47.70 -36.10
CA SER A 146 -33.91 -47.36 -34.74
C SER A 146 -33.74 -45.85 -34.54
N VAL A 147 -34.78 -45.20 -34.07
CA VAL A 147 -34.77 -43.78 -33.69
C VAL A 147 -34.59 -43.69 -32.19
N GLN A 148 -33.54 -43.01 -31.73
CA GLN A 148 -33.30 -42.73 -30.32
C GLN A 148 -33.63 -41.26 -30.02
N VAL A 149 -34.52 -41.05 -29.07
CA VAL A 149 -34.94 -39.74 -28.55
C VAL A 149 -34.53 -39.62 -27.07
N LEU A 150 -34.84 -38.49 -26.43
CA LEU A 150 -34.42 -38.20 -25.06
C LEU A 150 -34.85 -39.27 -24.04
N ASP A 151 -36.08 -39.78 -24.19
CA ASP A 151 -36.77 -40.62 -23.22
C ASP A 151 -36.95 -42.08 -23.68
N GLY A 152 -36.44 -42.43 -24.86
CA GLY A 152 -36.65 -43.78 -25.37
C GLY A 152 -36.12 -44.04 -26.78
N ARG A 153 -36.51 -45.22 -27.29
CA ARG A 153 -36.12 -45.70 -28.61
C ARG A 153 -37.29 -46.41 -29.27
N PHE A 154 -37.53 -46.13 -30.56
CA PHE A 154 -38.56 -46.80 -31.35
C PHE A 154 -38.05 -47.15 -32.75
N GLY A 155 -38.68 -48.13 -33.39
CA GLY A 155 -38.36 -48.54 -34.75
C GLY A 155 -39.11 -47.72 -35.79
N ALA A 156 -38.46 -47.42 -36.91
CA ALA A 156 -39.05 -46.73 -38.05
C ALA A 156 -38.57 -47.38 -39.36
N LYS A 157 -39.36 -47.18 -40.44
CA LYS A 157 -39.10 -47.75 -41.76
C LYS A 157 -39.08 -46.63 -42.80
N VAL A 158 -38.15 -46.71 -43.75
CA VAL A 158 -38.04 -45.74 -44.84
C VAL A 158 -39.16 -45.98 -45.86
N ILE A 159 -40.04 -45.00 -46.04
CA ILE A 159 -41.16 -45.07 -47.00
C ILE A 159 -40.78 -44.44 -48.34
N GLU A 160 -40.03 -43.35 -48.30
CA GLU A 160 -39.63 -42.55 -49.46
C GLU A 160 -38.33 -41.80 -49.12
N GLU A 161 -37.50 -41.53 -50.13
CA GLU A 161 -36.24 -40.81 -50.01
C GLU A 161 -36.18 -39.73 -51.08
N GLU A 162 -35.90 -38.48 -50.69
CA GLU A 162 -35.74 -37.35 -51.60
C GLU A 162 -34.43 -36.62 -51.24
N GLN A 163 -33.55 -36.44 -52.22
CA GLN A 163 -32.28 -35.74 -52.03
C GLN A 163 -32.43 -34.26 -52.42
N TRP A 164 -32.09 -33.36 -51.50
CA TRP A 164 -32.13 -31.92 -51.77
C TRP A 164 -30.76 -31.38 -52.23
N THR A 165 -30.75 -30.61 -53.32
CA THR A 165 -29.57 -29.89 -53.82
C THR A 165 -29.36 -28.58 -53.05
N LYS A 166 -28.10 -28.14 -52.93
CA LYS A 166 -27.64 -27.02 -52.06
C LYS A 166 -28.40 -25.68 -52.21
N ASP A 167 -29.08 -25.43 -53.32
CA ASP A 167 -29.90 -24.21 -53.51
C ASP A 167 -31.22 -24.21 -52.71
N LYS A 168 -31.73 -25.37 -52.28
CA LYS A 168 -32.95 -25.47 -51.45
C LYS A 168 -32.71 -25.29 -49.95
N LEU A 169 -31.45 -25.34 -49.48
CA LEU A 169 -31.09 -25.31 -48.05
C LEU A 169 -30.86 -23.87 -47.48
N ARG A 170 -30.97 -22.83 -48.32
CA ARG A 170 -30.69 -21.42 -47.98
C ARG A 170 -31.93 -20.54 -47.80
N LYS A 171 -33.15 -21.10 -47.86
CA LYS A 171 -34.38 -20.42 -47.46
C LYS A 171 -34.84 -20.94 -46.11
#